data_AF-X1NQ20-F1
#
_entry.id   AF-X1NQ20-F1
#
_cell.length_a   1.000
_cell.length_b   1.000
_cell.length_c   1.000
_cell.angle_alpha   90.00
_cell.angle_beta   90.00
_cell.angle_gamma   90.00
#
_symmetry.space_group_name_H-M   'P 1'
#
loop_
_entity.id
_entity.type
_entity.pdbx_description
1 polymer ?
#
loop_
_entity_poly.entity_id
_entity_poly.type
_entity_poly.pdbx_seq_one_letter_code
_entity_poly.pdbx_strand_id
1 'polypeptide(L)'
;GKDEASEEEIYKSSPQLLQLLRSEFSSLVVGYRENEKLYHYLPPKPARIHGFVYLCPPGEVKEFSQSFDFLNILINTHLPVPADELIAACLRQMSQVYENPHHFLVAAGKELAILLSSDFNQLKAILGRIVPT
;
A
#
# COMPACT_ATOMS: atom_id res chain seq x y z
N GLY A 1 29.82 13.19 5.68
CA GLY A 1 29.79 14.39 4.80
C GLY A 1 30.96 15.30 5.15
N LYS A 2 32.01 15.38 4.34
CA LYS A 2 32.03 16.00 3.00
C LYS A 2 32.79 15.17 1.96
N ASP A 3 33.19 13.93 2.32
CA ASP A 3 34.02 13.03 1.50
C ASP A 3 33.49 11.59 1.41
N GLU A 4 32.20 11.35 1.70
CA GLU A 4 31.59 10.01 1.65
C GLU A 4 30.74 9.86 0.41
N ALA A 5 30.97 8.79 -0.36
CA ALA A 5 30.43 8.59 -1.70
C ALA A 5 29.03 7.94 -1.69
N SER A 6 28.56 7.44 -0.54
CA SER A 6 27.24 6.85 -0.38
C SER A 6 26.66 7.02 1.02
N GLU A 7 25.33 6.88 1.14
CA GLU A 7 24.59 6.90 2.40
C GLU A 7 25.09 5.82 3.38
N GLU A 8 25.48 4.65 2.87
CA GLU A 8 26.02 3.55 3.66
C GLU A 8 27.37 3.87 4.32
N GLU A 9 28.23 4.68 3.67
CA GLU A 9 29.50 5.13 4.24
C GLU A 9 29.31 6.15 5.36
N ILE A 10 28.31 7.04 5.22
CA ILE A 10 27.91 8.02 6.25
C ILE A 10 27.47 7.30 7.54
N TYR A 11 26.66 6.24 7.42
CA TYR A 11 26.23 5.46 8.58
C TYR A 11 27.36 4.62 9.21
N LYS A 12 28.35 4.17 8.42
CA LYS A 12 29.53 3.46 8.94
C LYS A 12 30.48 4.38 9.71
N SER A 13 30.71 5.60 9.21
CA SER A 13 31.62 6.57 9.86
C SER A 13 31.01 7.22 11.10
N SER A 14 29.67 7.33 11.14
CA SER A 14 28.93 7.94 12.24
C SER A 14 27.79 7.04 12.73
N PRO A 15 28.07 5.96 13.48
CA PRO A 15 27.06 5.00 13.95
C PRO A 15 25.97 5.63 14.83
N GLN A 16 26.26 6.76 15.47
CA GLN A 16 25.30 7.51 16.28
C GLN A 16 24.12 8.03 15.44
N LEU A 17 24.31 8.21 14.13
CA LEU A 17 23.23 8.63 13.23
C LEU A 17 22.07 7.63 13.19
N LEU A 18 22.33 6.33 13.37
CA LEU A 18 21.27 5.31 13.46
C LEU A 18 20.38 5.48 14.69
N GLN A 19 20.89 6.13 15.74
CA GLN A 19 20.12 6.43 16.97
C GLN A 19 19.42 7.79 16.89
N LEU A 20 19.89 8.70 16.02
CA LEU A 20 19.39 10.07 15.90
C LEU A 20 18.40 10.25 14.75
N LEU A 21 18.58 9.55 13.65
CA LEU A 21 17.74 9.62 12.46
C LEU A 21 16.69 8.50 12.52
N ARG A 22 15.48 8.85 12.91
CA ARG A 22 14.33 7.96 12.89
C ARG A 22 13.32 8.45 11.85
N SER A 23 13.00 7.60 10.89
CA SER A 23 11.85 7.82 10.02
C SER A 23 10.58 7.38 10.75
N GLU A 24 9.62 8.29 10.85
CA GLU A 24 8.27 7.99 11.30
C GLU A 24 7.35 7.93 10.09
N PHE A 25 6.48 6.93 10.06
CA PHE A 25 5.43 6.82 9.06
C PHE A 25 4.13 6.39 9.73
N SER A 26 3.01 6.76 9.14
CA SER A 26 1.69 6.27 9.53
C SER A 26 1.26 5.16 8.58
N SER A 27 0.58 4.15 9.10
CA SER A 27 -0.01 3.08 8.29
C SER A 27 -1.51 3.00 8.52
N LEU A 28 -2.23 2.63 7.47
CA LEU A 28 -3.66 2.30 7.52
C LEU A 28 -3.79 0.78 7.42
N VAL A 29 -4.49 0.18 8.38
CA VAL A 29 -4.81 -1.25 8.32
C VAL A 29 -5.93 -1.44 7.31
N VAL A 30 -5.68 -2.23 6.28
CA VAL A 30 -6.65 -2.52 5.22
C VAL A 30 -7.15 -3.97 5.24
N GLY A 31 -6.64 -4.77 6.16
CA GLY A 31 -7.01 -6.17 6.32
C GLY A 31 -6.14 -6.88 7.35
N TYR A 32 -6.48 -8.15 7.63
CA TYR A 32 -5.74 -8.99 8.56
C TYR A 32 -5.88 -10.47 8.20
N ARG A 33 -4.96 -11.29 8.72
CA ARG A 33 -5.04 -12.76 8.68
C ARG A 33 -5.39 -13.28 10.07
N GLU A 34 -6.37 -14.18 10.15
CA GLU A 34 -6.68 -14.93 11.37
C GLU A 34 -7.04 -16.38 10.98
N ASN A 35 -6.43 -17.36 11.66
CA ASN A 35 -6.62 -18.79 11.37
C ASN A 35 -6.44 -19.15 9.88
N GLU A 36 -5.35 -18.67 9.27
CA GLU A 36 -5.03 -18.83 7.83
C GLU A 36 -6.03 -18.20 6.86
N LYS A 37 -7.02 -17.45 7.35
CA LYS A 37 -7.98 -16.74 6.51
C LYS A 37 -7.65 -15.26 6.44
N LEU A 38 -7.59 -14.75 5.23
CA LEU A 38 -7.48 -13.31 4.96
C LEU A 38 -8.84 -12.63 5.00
N TYR A 39 -8.82 -11.43 5.55
CA TYR A 39 -9.97 -10.53 5.66
C TYR A 39 -9.55 -9.13 5.21
N HIS A 40 -10.44 -8.47 4.47
CA HIS A 40 -10.22 -7.15 3.87
C HIS A 40 -11.02 -6.06 4.59
N TYR A 41 -11.18 -6.24 5.91
CA TYR A 41 -11.79 -5.31 6.85
C TYR A 41 -10.91 -5.19 8.09
N LEU A 42 -11.23 -4.23 8.97
CA LEU A 42 -10.41 -3.98 10.16
C LEU A 42 -10.40 -5.17 11.12
N PRO A 43 -9.25 -5.51 11.73
CA PRO A 43 -9.19 -6.54 12.76
C PRO A 43 -10.02 -6.16 13.99
N PRO A 44 -10.49 -7.15 14.79
CA PRO A 44 -11.28 -6.89 15.99
C PRO A 44 -10.51 -6.18 17.11
N LYS A 45 -9.18 -6.12 17.00
CA LYS A 45 -8.27 -5.44 17.93
C LYS A 45 -7.19 -4.68 17.15
N PRO A 46 -6.71 -3.55 17.66
CA PRO A 46 -5.63 -2.80 17.02
C PRO A 46 -4.34 -3.61 16.93
N ALA A 47 -3.45 -3.21 16.02
CA ALA A 47 -2.11 -3.79 15.91
C ALA A 47 -1.33 -3.64 17.23
N ARG A 48 -0.50 -4.64 17.56
CA ARG A 48 0.31 -4.63 18.79
C ARG A 48 1.37 -3.53 18.70
N ILE A 49 1.49 -2.70 19.75
CA ILE A 49 2.42 -1.55 19.79
C ILE A 49 3.89 -1.99 19.63
N HIS A 50 4.25 -3.18 20.13
CA HIS A 50 5.61 -3.73 20.04
C HIS A 50 5.81 -4.73 18.88
N GLY A 51 4.96 -4.66 17.85
CA GLY A 51 5.13 -5.46 16.65
C GLY A 51 6.21 -4.89 15.74
N PHE A 52 7.12 -5.74 15.26
CA PHE A 52 7.95 -5.38 14.12
C PHE A 52 7.10 -5.33 12.85
N VAL A 53 7.43 -4.40 11.96
CA VAL A 53 6.79 -4.26 10.64
C VAL A 53 7.75 -4.81 9.59
N TYR A 54 7.23 -5.60 8.67
CA TYR A 54 7.98 -6.21 7.57
C TYR A 54 7.28 -5.91 6.26
N LEU A 55 8.05 -5.88 5.17
CA LEU A 55 7.48 -5.84 3.83
C LEU A 55 6.83 -7.18 3.51
N CYS A 56 5.61 -7.14 2.96
CA CYS A 56 4.93 -8.34 2.50
C CYS A 56 5.71 -8.94 1.31
N PRO A 57 6.05 -10.24 1.33
CA PRO A 57 6.64 -10.90 0.18
C PRO A 57 5.65 -10.95 -1.00
N PRO A 58 6.12 -11.13 -2.25
CA PRO A 58 5.25 -11.14 -3.43
C PRO A 58 4.08 -12.14 -3.34
N GLY A 59 4.29 -13.28 -2.68
CA GLY A 59 3.24 -14.28 -2.45
C GLY A 59 2.09 -13.76 -1.58
N GLU A 60 2.38 -13.07 -0.49
CA GLU A 60 1.34 -12.48 0.38
C GLU A 60 0.64 -11.31 -0.30
N VAL A 61 1.38 -10.50 -1.06
CA VAL A 61 0.77 -9.44 -1.89
C VAL A 61 -0.23 -10.06 -2.87
N LYS A 62 0.16 -11.14 -3.55
CA LYS A 62 -0.70 -11.84 -4.51
C LYS A 62 -1.92 -12.47 -3.86
N GLU A 63 -1.76 -13.07 -2.68
CA GLU A 63 -2.84 -13.67 -1.90
C GLU A 63 -3.84 -12.62 -1.41
N PHE A 64 -3.35 -11.52 -0.84
CA PHE A 64 -4.18 -10.42 -0.37
C PHE A 64 -4.93 -9.74 -1.51
N SER A 65 -4.27 -9.52 -2.65
CA SER A 65 -4.87 -8.82 -3.79
C SER A 65 -5.81 -9.69 -4.64
N GLN A 66 -6.17 -10.92 -4.21
CA GLN A 66 -7.26 -11.69 -4.81
C GLN A 66 -8.65 -11.09 -4.59
N SER A 67 -8.81 -10.22 -3.57
CA SER A 67 -10.02 -9.41 -3.36
C SER A 67 -9.66 -7.93 -3.34
N PHE A 68 -10.61 -7.12 -3.80
CA PHE A 68 -10.54 -5.66 -3.83
C PHE A 68 -11.37 -5.00 -2.72
N ASP A 69 -11.97 -5.77 -1.81
CA ASP A 69 -12.85 -5.25 -0.75
C ASP A 69 -12.15 -4.20 0.13
N PHE A 70 -10.82 -4.29 0.26
CA PHE A 70 -9.99 -3.35 1.00
C PHE A 70 -10.03 -1.92 0.44
N LEU A 71 -10.40 -1.76 -0.84
CA LEU A 71 -10.58 -0.45 -1.48
C LEU A 71 -11.67 0.36 -0.77
N ASN A 72 -12.69 -0.28 -0.19
CA ASN A 72 -13.70 0.42 0.62
C ASN A 72 -13.06 1.18 1.78
N ILE A 73 -12.04 0.62 2.43
CA ILE A 73 -11.35 1.29 3.53
C ILE A 73 -10.56 2.47 2.99
N LEU A 74 -9.80 2.27 1.90
CA LEU A 74 -8.98 3.34 1.31
C LEU A 74 -9.81 4.52 0.81
N ILE A 75 -10.96 4.26 0.19
CA ILE A 75 -11.87 5.30 -0.34
C ILE A 75 -12.49 6.11 0.79
N ASN A 76 -12.91 5.46 1.88
CA ASN A 76 -13.68 6.09 2.95
C ASN A 76 -12.84 6.64 4.10
N THR A 77 -11.54 6.35 4.13
CA THR A 77 -10.65 6.86 5.20
C THR A 77 -10.11 8.24 4.85
N HIS A 78 -10.32 9.21 5.74
CA HIS A 78 -9.70 10.52 5.61
C HIS A 78 -8.20 10.44 5.98
N LEU A 79 -7.35 10.56 4.96
CA LEU A 79 -5.89 10.49 5.09
C LEU A 79 -5.26 11.87 4.84
N PRO A 80 -4.04 12.13 5.36
CA PRO A 80 -3.29 13.35 5.06
C PRO A 80 -2.73 13.39 3.62
N VAL A 81 -3.10 12.42 2.78
CA VAL A 81 -2.72 12.31 1.37
C VAL A 81 -3.97 12.03 0.52
N PRO A 82 -3.99 12.44 -0.76
CA PRO A 82 -5.11 12.15 -1.65
C PRO A 82 -5.34 10.64 -1.79
N ALA A 83 -6.56 10.19 -1.51
CA ALA A 83 -6.91 8.77 -1.56
C ALA A 83 -6.77 8.19 -2.97
N ASP A 84 -7.04 8.98 -4.00
CA ASP A 84 -6.92 8.57 -5.41
C ASP A 84 -5.47 8.26 -5.81
N GLU A 85 -4.52 9.08 -5.35
CA GLU A 85 -3.08 8.84 -5.54
C GLU A 85 -2.62 7.57 -4.81
N LEU A 86 -3.07 7.39 -3.55
CA LEU A 86 -2.72 6.21 -2.74
C LEU A 86 -3.27 4.92 -3.36
N ILE A 87 -4.55 4.91 -3.76
CA ILE A 87 -5.19 3.76 -4.39
C ILE A 87 -4.47 3.43 -5.70
N ALA A 88 -4.20 4.42 -6.54
CA ALA A 88 -3.54 4.18 -7.81
C ALA A 88 -2.12 3.60 -7.61
N ALA A 89 -1.34 4.16 -6.68
CA ALA A 89 -0.02 3.65 -6.34
C ALA A 89 -0.06 2.22 -5.79
N CYS A 90 -1.01 1.93 -4.89
CA CYS A 90 -1.21 0.60 -4.33
C CYS A 90 -1.51 -0.43 -5.42
N LEU A 91 -2.44 -0.13 -6.33
CA LEU A 91 -2.81 -1.03 -7.42
C LEU A 91 -1.66 -1.24 -8.43
N ARG A 92 -0.87 -0.19 -8.74
CA ARG A 92 0.32 -0.31 -9.58
C ARG A 92 1.39 -1.20 -8.95
N GLN A 93 1.58 -1.13 -7.63
CA GLN A 93 2.52 -2.00 -6.93
C GLN A 93 2.02 -3.45 -6.87
N MET A 94 0.76 -3.65 -6.52
CA MET A 94 0.16 -4.99 -6.45
C MET A 94 0.16 -5.68 -7.82
N SER A 95 -0.06 -4.95 -8.92
CA SER A 95 -0.08 -5.55 -10.25
C SER A 95 1.25 -6.21 -10.66
N GLN A 96 2.38 -5.80 -10.06
CA GLN A 96 3.72 -6.32 -10.39
C GLN A 96 3.92 -7.79 -9.98
N VAL A 97 3.10 -8.33 -9.07
CA VAL A 97 3.22 -9.74 -8.64
C VAL A 97 2.43 -10.71 -9.52
N TYR A 98 1.76 -10.20 -10.55
CA TYR A 98 0.97 -10.96 -11.51
C TYR A 98 1.69 -11.08 -12.85
N GLU A 99 1.54 -12.23 -13.52
CA GLU A 99 2.07 -12.45 -14.88
C GLU A 99 1.43 -11.52 -15.92
N ASN A 100 0.18 -11.14 -15.70
CA ASN A 100 -0.54 -10.17 -16.51
C ASN A 100 -1.01 -8.99 -15.64
N PRO A 101 -0.14 -7.98 -15.41
CA PRO A 101 -0.47 -6.80 -14.63
C PRO A 101 -1.69 -6.05 -15.18
N HIS A 102 -1.84 -5.98 -16.50
CA HIS A 102 -2.96 -5.32 -17.15
C HIS A 102 -4.30 -6.01 -16.80
N HIS A 103 -4.36 -7.34 -16.81
CA HIS A 103 -5.56 -8.08 -16.42
C HIS A 103 -5.98 -7.79 -14.98
N PHE A 104 -5.01 -7.75 -14.05
CA PHE A 104 -5.26 -7.36 -12.66
C PHE A 104 -5.81 -5.92 -12.56
N LEU A 105 -5.18 -4.97 -13.25
CA LEU A 105 -5.61 -3.57 -13.22
C LEU A 105 -6.99 -3.35 -13.84
N VAL A 106 -7.35 -4.11 -14.89
CA VAL A 106 -8.70 -4.11 -15.46
C VAL A 106 -9.72 -4.63 -14.44
N ALA A 107 -9.40 -5.70 -13.72
CA ALA A 107 -10.28 -6.23 -12.67
C ALA A 107 -10.47 -5.20 -11.53
N ALA A 108 -9.39 -4.58 -11.07
CA ALA A 108 -9.45 -3.52 -10.05
C ALA A 108 -10.26 -2.31 -10.54
N GLY A 109 -10.08 -1.89 -11.80
CA GLY A 109 -10.83 -0.79 -12.40
C GLY A 109 -12.33 -1.06 -12.48
N LYS A 110 -12.74 -2.30 -12.74
CA LYS A 110 -14.16 -2.70 -12.71
C LYS A 110 -14.75 -2.61 -11.31
N GLU A 111 -14.00 -3.05 -10.29
CA GLU A 111 -14.46 -2.93 -8.90
C GLU A 111 -14.60 -1.46 -8.50
N LEU A 112 -13.61 -0.63 -8.80
CA LEU A 112 -13.65 0.81 -8.55
C LEU A 112 -14.86 1.47 -9.21
N ALA A 113 -15.24 1.05 -10.43
CA ALA A 113 -16.42 1.58 -11.11
C ALA A 113 -17.73 1.26 -10.38
N ILE A 114 -17.80 0.14 -9.66
CA ILE A 114 -18.94 -0.22 -8.81
C ILE A 114 -18.93 0.65 -7.55
N LEU A 115 -17.78 0.68 -6.84
CA LEU A 115 -17.62 1.39 -5.56
C LEU A 115 -17.82 2.90 -5.70
N LEU A 116 -17.36 3.49 -6.81
CA LEU A 116 -17.41 4.91 -7.11
C LEU A 116 -18.49 5.26 -8.14
N SER A 117 -19.54 4.45 -8.25
CA SER A 117 -20.62 4.66 -9.22
C SER A 117 -21.30 6.02 -9.11
N SER A 118 -21.29 6.64 -7.93
CA SER A 118 -21.79 8.00 -7.69
C SER A 118 -20.71 9.10 -7.72
N ASP A 119 -19.43 8.76 -7.81
CA ASP A 119 -18.31 9.71 -7.85
C ASP A 119 -17.39 9.45 -9.06
N PHE A 120 -17.90 9.83 -10.23
CA PHE A 120 -17.18 9.66 -11.49
C PHE A 120 -15.86 10.45 -11.56
N ASN A 121 -15.77 11.59 -10.86
CA ASN A 121 -14.56 12.40 -10.87
C ASN A 121 -13.41 11.68 -10.15
N GLN A 122 -13.69 11.12 -8.97
CA GLN A 122 -12.71 10.33 -8.24
C GLN A 122 -12.33 9.06 -9.00
N LEU A 123 -13.30 8.36 -9.59
CA LEU A 123 -13.03 7.19 -10.43
C LEU A 123 -12.07 7.53 -11.58
N LYS A 124 -12.37 8.60 -12.33
CA LYS A 124 -11.52 9.04 -13.45
C LYS A 124 -10.11 9.41 -12.99
N ALA A 125 -9.98 10.05 -11.82
CA ALA A 125 -8.69 10.42 -11.25
C ALA A 125 -7.83 9.19 -10.93
N ILE A 126 -8.42 8.13 -10.37
CA ILE A 126 -7.73 6.86 -10.10
C ILE A 126 -7.37 6.15 -11.40
N LEU A 127 -8.34 5.96 -12.30
CA LEU A 127 -8.15 5.21 -13.55
C LEU A 127 -7.07 5.83 -14.45
N GLY A 128 -6.98 7.17 -14.49
CA GLY A 128 -5.93 7.87 -15.24
C GLY A 128 -4.52 7.63 -14.71
N ARG A 129 -4.37 7.10 -13.50
CA ARG A 129 -3.09 6.88 -12.82
C ARG A 129 -2.71 5.42 -12.64
N ILE A 130 -3.63 4.48 -12.80
CA ILE A 130 -3.29 3.04 -12.66
C ILE A 130 -2.62 2.46 -13.91
N VAL A 131 -2.65 3.17 -15.05
CA VAL A 131 -1.99 2.72 -16.28
C VAL A 131 -0.47 2.71 -16.08
N PRO A 132 0.24 1.63 -16.42
CA PRO A 132 1.70 1.59 -16.33
C PRO A 132 2.32 2.72 -17.16
N THR A 133 3.27 3.42 -16.57
CA THR A 133 4.12 4.40 -17.27
C THR A 133 5.15 3.69 -18.13
#